data_AF-A0A2D9D4W9-F1
#
_entry.id   AF-A0A2D9D4W9-F1
#
_cell.length_a   1.000
_cell.length_b   1.000
_cell.length_c   1.000
_cell.angle_alpha   90.00
_cell.angle_beta   90.00
_cell.angle_gamma   90.00
#
_symmetry.space_group_name_H-M   'P 1'
#
loop_
_entity.id
_entity.type
_entity.pdbx_description
1 polymer ?
#
loop_
_entity_poly.entity_id
_entity_poly.type
_entity_poly.pdbx_seq_one_letter_code
_entity_poly.pdbx_strand_id
1 'polypeptide(L)'
;MHHDMNKLLSFILISFLFSFSFSQEVLKENLSKRKKTYWDQQKRSLYSVGSYYKNKLNTTTKKHGKWYYYSKKGHLKEKRTYFLDSLHGQSMVYYENDSINEESHYLMGVLDSVYKHWENNGKLTIQGNYFLGQKVGIWRYYFPNGEKQAIEIYTPNKCFIKSMWLNDNKHTQIVKNGNGNVIEFFNSGKIKKKFTVKRGIYNGIYREYTARGKILVIGYYNNGMKDSTWTNYYYSGEQKKISHYKNDTLTGKYFELLEDGNAKVSGEYINGEKDGFWVWNKNNGKKDIEGSFSNGKMHGTWKYWFTSGELSYIANYSNDKKSGKWKYFYRNGKKFKVCHYKEDQKTGLWKTWYENGKLLMQGYYENDKENGVWHNYWQNGKLKNSSVFKNGKLNGRWTSLYPKGNLKLLGSYKKGLKVKKWEEWYKGGQLKEVKNLKVIRKKSKANDVVLKGRTQKISVKHGEFKAYSSRDFQLTEEGKYKKGVKHGTWFAYYPGGRTPTVICNYKNGKLHGVYKTFDRRGRLIQRGDYAKGVKHGKMQFFNSKGKVIKEMNYRYGRRVNMYSNKNFRP
;
A
#
# COMPACT_ATOMS: atom_id res chain seq x y z
N MET A 1 42.80 36.11 -12.37
CA MET A 1 41.91 35.03 -12.89
C MET A 1 41.51 35.19 -14.36
N HIS A 2 42.14 36.09 -15.14
CA HIS A 2 41.79 36.31 -16.56
C HIS A 2 42.66 35.51 -17.55
N HIS A 3 43.71 34.82 -17.08
CA HIS A 3 44.69 34.10 -17.92
C HIS A 3 44.52 32.57 -17.95
N ASP A 4 43.76 31.97 -17.02
CA ASP A 4 43.63 30.51 -16.91
C ASP A 4 42.45 29.92 -17.71
N MET A 5 41.48 30.75 -18.11
CA MET A 5 40.29 30.26 -18.81
C MET A 5 40.59 29.85 -20.27
N ASN A 6 41.57 30.50 -20.91
CA ASN A 6 42.02 30.12 -22.26
C ASN A 6 42.92 28.87 -22.27
N LYS A 7 43.59 28.56 -21.15
CA LYS A 7 44.38 27.32 -20.99
C LYS A 7 43.49 26.12 -20.64
N LEU A 8 42.41 26.30 -19.87
CA LEU A 8 41.45 25.23 -19.59
C LEU A 8 40.62 24.82 -20.82
N LEU A 9 40.27 25.80 -21.67
CA LEU A 9 39.60 25.56 -22.95
C LEU A 9 40.49 24.87 -24.00
N SER A 10 41.81 25.04 -23.92
CA SER A 10 42.76 24.36 -24.81
C SER A 10 43.18 22.98 -24.29
N PHE A 11 43.26 22.77 -22.97
CA PHE A 11 43.58 21.46 -22.40
C PHE A 11 42.42 20.44 -22.51
N ILE A 12 41.16 20.88 -22.46
CA ILE A 12 40.00 19.99 -22.64
C ILE A 12 39.69 19.75 -24.14
N LEU A 13 40.17 20.59 -25.05
CA LEU A 13 40.06 20.36 -26.50
C LEU A 13 41.08 19.35 -27.04
N ILE A 14 42.25 19.23 -26.41
CA ILE A 14 43.35 18.39 -26.92
C ILE A 14 43.24 16.93 -26.43
N SER A 15 42.55 16.65 -25.33
CA SER A 15 42.37 15.28 -24.82
C SER A 15 41.19 14.51 -25.44
N PHE A 16 40.41 15.12 -26.34
CA PHE A 16 39.30 14.48 -27.07
C PHE A 16 39.57 14.34 -28.58
N LEU A 17 40.81 14.57 -29.03
CA LEU A 17 41.24 14.34 -30.41
C LEU A 17 41.84 12.95 -30.66
N PHE A 18 41.96 12.12 -29.63
CA PHE A 18 42.21 10.69 -29.82
C PHE A 18 40.89 9.93 -29.80
N SER A 19 40.26 9.83 -30.97
CA SER A 19 39.29 8.78 -31.27
C SER A 19 40.03 7.44 -31.26
N PHE A 20 40.38 6.92 -30.07
CA PHE A 20 40.68 5.50 -29.93
C PHE A 20 39.38 4.76 -30.18
N SER A 21 39.14 4.54 -31.47
CA SER A 21 38.10 3.67 -31.99
C SER A 21 38.53 2.26 -31.62
N PHE A 22 38.28 1.83 -30.39
CA PHE A 22 38.23 0.40 -30.07
C PHE A 22 36.96 -0.18 -30.70
N SER A 23 36.84 -0.04 -32.02
CA SER A 23 35.93 -0.84 -32.82
C SER A 23 36.53 -2.22 -32.84
N GLN A 24 35.78 -3.21 -32.39
CA GLN A 24 36.22 -4.59 -32.48
C GLN A 24 36.39 -4.92 -33.96
N GLU A 25 37.63 -5.20 -34.38
CA GLU A 25 37.95 -5.37 -35.79
C GLU A 25 37.25 -6.64 -36.31
N VAL A 26 36.46 -6.48 -37.37
CA VAL A 26 35.81 -7.62 -38.04
C VAL A 26 36.89 -8.34 -38.85
N LEU A 27 37.48 -9.36 -38.23
CA LEU A 27 38.50 -10.19 -38.87
C LEU A 27 37.90 -10.95 -40.06
N LYS A 28 38.61 -10.95 -41.19
CA LYS A 28 38.16 -11.60 -42.43
C LYS A 28 37.89 -13.11 -42.24
N GLU A 29 38.67 -13.77 -41.39
CA GLU A 29 38.51 -15.19 -41.03
C GLU A 29 37.18 -15.52 -40.35
N ASN A 30 36.56 -14.53 -39.69
CA ASN A 30 35.29 -14.68 -38.97
C ASN A 30 34.05 -14.43 -39.85
N LEU A 31 34.23 -14.25 -41.16
CA LEU A 31 33.14 -14.02 -42.11
C LEU A 31 32.80 -15.29 -42.89
N SER A 32 31.52 -15.67 -42.89
CA SER A 32 31.01 -16.65 -43.83
C SER A 32 31.06 -16.13 -45.28
N LYS A 33 30.88 -17.03 -46.26
CA LYS A 33 30.48 -16.62 -47.61
C LYS A 33 29.24 -15.74 -47.52
N ARG A 34 29.14 -14.71 -48.38
CA ARG A 34 28.00 -13.79 -48.38
C ARG A 34 26.70 -14.57 -48.66
N LYS A 35 25.68 -14.35 -47.82
CA LYS A 35 24.34 -14.88 -47.98
C LYS A 35 23.43 -13.81 -48.57
N LYS A 36 22.62 -14.21 -49.56
CA LYS A 36 21.53 -13.40 -50.12
C LYS A 36 20.21 -13.81 -49.47
N THR A 37 19.38 -12.84 -49.09
CA THR A 37 17.97 -13.04 -48.73
C THR A 37 17.10 -12.29 -49.73
N TYR A 38 15.85 -12.72 -49.90
CA TYR A 38 14.95 -12.21 -50.94
C TYR A 38 13.60 -11.84 -50.36
N TRP A 39 12.91 -10.89 -50.98
CA TRP A 39 11.54 -10.51 -50.62
C TRP A 39 10.52 -11.59 -50.99
N ASP A 40 10.83 -12.39 -52.01
CA ASP A 40 9.94 -13.41 -52.57
C ASP A 40 10.58 -14.81 -52.54
N GLN A 41 9.74 -15.84 -52.52
CA GLN A 41 10.17 -17.24 -52.51
C GLN A 41 10.84 -17.67 -53.83
N GLN A 42 10.52 -16.99 -54.93
CA GLN A 42 11.09 -17.22 -56.26
C GLN A 42 12.52 -16.64 -56.41
N LYS A 43 13.03 -15.95 -55.38
CA LYS A 43 14.34 -15.31 -55.32
C LYS A 43 14.60 -14.28 -56.43
N ARG A 44 13.55 -13.57 -56.88
CA ARG A 44 13.62 -12.54 -57.93
C ARG A 44 14.03 -11.17 -57.38
N SER A 45 13.57 -10.82 -56.18
CA SER A 45 13.79 -9.49 -55.60
C SER A 45 14.73 -9.59 -54.40
N LEU A 46 15.95 -9.06 -54.53
CA LEU A 46 16.95 -9.08 -53.46
C LEU A 46 16.49 -8.23 -52.27
N TYR A 47 16.52 -8.79 -51.06
CA TYR A 47 16.23 -8.07 -49.83
C TYR A 47 17.50 -7.65 -49.11
N SER A 48 18.43 -8.58 -48.89
CA SER A 48 19.68 -8.26 -48.20
C SER A 48 20.85 -9.15 -48.59
N VAL A 49 22.05 -8.63 -48.41
CA VAL A 49 23.33 -9.32 -48.61
C VAL A 49 24.26 -9.04 -47.45
N GLY A 50 24.83 -10.08 -46.86
CA GLY A 50 25.86 -9.94 -45.85
C GLY A 50 26.47 -11.28 -45.44
N SER A 51 27.34 -11.27 -44.44
CA SER A 51 27.97 -12.47 -43.90
C SER A 51 27.49 -12.73 -42.47
N TYR A 52 27.49 -14.00 -42.07
CA TYR A 52 27.28 -14.40 -40.70
C TYR A 52 28.62 -14.70 -40.02
N TYR A 53 28.63 -14.66 -38.70
CA TYR A 53 29.82 -14.97 -37.92
C TYR A 53 30.20 -16.45 -38.08
N LYS A 54 31.45 -16.69 -38.45
CA LYS A 54 32.08 -18.00 -38.59
C LYS A 54 33.19 -18.14 -37.55
N ASN A 55 33.27 -19.28 -36.86
CA ASN A 55 34.43 -19.63 -36.05
C ASN A 55 35.13 -20.88 -36.64
N LYS A 56 36.18 -21.39 -35.98
CA LYS A 56 36.94 -22.56 -36.43
C LYS A 56 36.10 -23.85 -36.56
N LEU A 57 34.96 -23.92 -35.88
CA LEU A 57 34.15 -25.14 -35.79
C LEU A 57 32.86 -25.07 -36.63
N ASN A 58 32.17 -23.93 -36.69
CA ASN A 58 30.86 -23.76 -37.33
C ASN A 58 30.57 -22.32 -37.78
N THR A 59 29.60 -22.15 -38.69
CA THR A 59 29.00 -20.85 -39.06
C THR A 59 27.70 -20.64 -38.30
N THR A 60 27.55 -19.48 -37.65
CA THR A 60 26.35 -19.12 -36.88
C THR A 60 25.30 -18.40 -37.75
N THR A 61 24.15 -18.07 -37.17
CA THR A 61 23.11 -17.19 -37.79
C THR A 61 23.26 -15.72 -37.39
N LYS A 62 24.29 -15.36 -36.61
CA LYS A 62 24.49 -13.99 -36.15
C LYS A 62 25.14 -13.14 -37.23
N LYS A 63 24.51 -12.03 -37.62
CA LYS A 63 25.01 -11.08 -38.61
C LYS A 63 26.37 -10.53 -38.18
N HIS A 64 27.32 -10.52 -39.10
CA HIS A 64 28.70 -10.09 -38.83
C HIS A 64 29.29 -9.36 -40.06
N GLY A 65 29.98 -8.26 -39.84
CA GLY A 65 30.49 -7.39 -40.90
C GLY A 65 29.41 -6.58 -41.62
N LYS A 66 29.68 -6.20 -42.87
CA LYS A 66 28.81 -5.32 -43.66
C LYS A 66 27.60 -6.07 -44.22
N TRP A 67 26.42 -5.51 -43.99
CA TRP A 67 25.13 -5.93 -44.51
C TRP A 67 24.51 -4.82 -45.36
N TYR A 68 23.98 -5.18 -46.51
CA TYR A 68 23.34 -4.29 -47.47
C TYR A 68 21.86 -4.68 -47.57
N TYR A 69 20.96 -3.71 -47.51
CA TYR A 69 19.52 -3.92 -47.57
C TYR A 69 18.93 -3.13 -48.73
N TYR A 70 18.06 -3.76 -49.50
CA TYR A 70 17.51 -3.25 -50.75
C TYR A 70 15.99 -3.13 -50.68
N SER A 71 15.45 -2.09 -51.31
CA SER A 71 14.01 -1.93 -51.52
C SER A 71 13.45 -3.03 -52.43
N LYS A 72 12.12 -3.19 -52.48
CA LYS A 72 11.46 -4.10 -53.44
C LYS A 72 11.81 -3.80 -54.89
N LYS A 73 12.17 -2.55 -55.21
CA LYS A 73 12.58 -2.09 -56.55
C LYS A 73 14.07 -2.27 -56.83
N GLY A 74 14.87 -2.76 -55.87
CA GLY A 74 16.30 -3.01 -56.03
C GLY A 74 17.24 -1.88 -55.60
N HIS A 75 16.73 -0.68 -55.28
CA HIS A 75 17.56 0.42 -54.75
C HIS A 75 18.12 0.11 -53.35
N LEU A 76 19.37 0.50 -53.08
CA LEU A 76 20.00 0.31 -51.78
C LEU A 76 19.33 1.23 -50.76
N LYS A 77 18.71 0.67 -49.72
CA LYS A 77 18.07 1.44 -48.64
C LYS A 77 19.02 1.67 -47.48
N GLU A 78 19.83 0.66 -47.15
CA GLU A 78 20.68 0.71 -45.97
C GLU A 78 21.97 -0.09 -46.15
N LYS A 79 23.04 0.42 -45.56
CA LYS A 79 24.31 -0.30 -45.39
C LYS A 79 24.65 -0.27 -43.91
N ARG A 80 24.59 -1.41 -43.24
CA ARG A 80 24.80 -1.52 -41.79
C ARG A 80 26.01 -2.40 -41.50
N THR A 81 26.75 -2.09 -40.45
CA THR A 81 27.85 -2.95 -39.96
C THR A 81 27.41 -3.62 -38.66
N TYR A 82 27.60 -4.94 -38.57
CA TYR A 82 27.20 -5.75 -37.41
C TYR A 82 28.40 -6.45 -36.78
N PHE A 83 28.37 -6.58 -35.46
CA PHE A 83 29.21 -7.49 -34.69
C PHE A 83 28.31 -8.39 -33.85
N LEU A 84 28.18 -9.66 -34.25
CA LEU A 84 27.37 -10.66 -33.54
C LEU A 84 25.91 -10.18 -33.32
N ASP A 85 25.23 -9.81 -34.41
CA ASP A 85 23.88 -9.21 -34.46
C ASP A 85 23.70 -7.81 -33.85
N SER A 86 24.70 -7.27 -33.16
CA SER A 86 24.65 -5.89 -32.65
C SER A 86 25.17 -4.92 -33.72
N LEU A 87 24.51 -3.77 -33.91
CA LEU A 87 25.06 -2.71 -34.77
C LEU A 87 26.40 -2.25 -34.22
N HIS A 88 27.44 -2.29 -35.04
CA HIS A 88 28.81 -2.00 -34.62
C HIS A 88 29.60 -1.46 -35.81
N GLY A 89 29.99 -0.19 -35.75
CA GLY A 89 30.60 0.57 -36.83
C GLY A 89 29.61 1.44 -37.61
N GLN A 90 29.98 1.81 -38.84
CA GLN A 90 29.22 2.72 -39.69
C GLN A 90 27.91 2.09 -40.20
N SER A 91 26.86 2.89 -40.18
CA SER A 91 25.55 2.66 -40.78
C SER A 91 25.20 3.82 -41.72
N MET A 92 24.70 3.51 -42.90
CA MET A 92 24.24 4.47 -43.90
C MET A 92 22.79 4.17 -44.27
N VAL A 93 21.96 5.19 -44.36
CA VAL A 93 20.59 5.12 -44.87
C VAL A 93 20.50 5.99 -46.11
N TYR A 94 19.74 5.54 -47.11
CA TYR A 94 19.60 6.19 -48.41
C TYR A 94 18.14 6.51 -48.71
N TYR A 95 17.92 7.60 -49.43
CA TYR A 95 16.63 7.92 -50.05
C TYR A 95 16.34 7.02 -51.24
N GLU A 96 15.14 7.15 -51.83
CA GLU A 96 14.76 6.36 -53.02
C GLU A 96 15.51 6.76 -54.29
N ASN A 97 16.06 7.97 -54.34
CA ASN A 97 16.91 8.46 -55.42
C ASN A 97 18.40 8.13 -55.20
N ASP A 98 18.70 7.15 -54.34
CA ASP A 98 20.04 6.68 -53.99
C ASP A 98 20.97 7.75 -53.33
N SER A 99 20.44 8.94 -53.02
CA SER A 99 21.17 9.94 -52.23
C SER A 99 21.22 9.53 -50.75
N ILE A 100 22.29 9.93 -50.05
CA ILE A 100 22.46 9.62 -48.64
C ILE A 100 21.43 10.41 -47.83
N ASN A 101 20.73 9.73 -46.93
CA ASN A 101 19.81 10.32 -45.95
C ASN A 101 20.51 10.50 -44.60
N GLU A 102 21.18 9.46 -44.13
CA GLU A 102 21.80 9.45 -42.80
C GLU A 102 23.10 8.66 -42.82
N GLU A 103 24.09 9.16 -42.08
CA GLU A 103 25.31 8.48 -41.68
C GLU A 103 25.32 8.46 -40.15
N SER A 104 25.32 7.26 -39.57
CA SER A 104 25.37 7.06 -38.12
C SER A 104 26.40 5.98 -37.78
N HIS A 105 27.01 6.07 -36.60
CA HIS A 105 27.96 5.07 -36.11
C HIS A 105 27.42 4.46 -34.82
N TYR A 106 27.73 3.18 -34.61
CA TYR A 106 27.21 2.42 -33.47
C TYR A 106 28.34 1.67 -32.77
N LEU A 107 28.28 1.60 -31.44
CA LEU A 107 29.07 0.71 -30.61
C LEU A 107 28.12 -0.24 -29.88
N MET A 108 28.12 -1.52 -30.29
CA MET A 108 27.31 -2.58 -29.66
C MET A 108 25.82 -2.22 -29.53
N GLY A 109 25.25 -1.66 -30.59
CA GLY A 109 23.83 -1.27 -30.68
C GLY A 109 23.53 0.16 -30.21
N VAL A 110 24.49 0.87 -29.61
CA VAL A 110 24.30 2.24 -29.10
C VAL A 110 24.92 3.24 -30.07
N LEU A 111 24.22 4.34 -30.39
CA LEU A 111 24.75 5.43 -31.21
C LEU A 111 26.04 6.00 -30.62
N ASP A 112 27.10 6.09 -31.41
CA ASP A 112 28.41 6.52 -30.97
C ASP A 112 29.16 7.18 -32.13
N SER A 113 30.05 8.12 -31.89
CA SER A 113 30.86 8.79 -32.91
C SER A 113 30.03 9.64 -33.90
N VAL A 114 30.39 9.67 -35.19
CA VAL A 114 29.89 10.65 -36.16
C VAL A 114 28.43 10.40 -36.53
N TYR A 115 27.63 11.47 -36.49
CA TYR A 115 26.27 11.52 -37.01
C TYR A 115 26.14 12.65 -38.04
N LYS A 116 25.55 12.34 -39.19
CA LYS A 116 25.18 13.32 -40.22
C LYS A 116 23.84 12.97 -40.83
N HIS A 117 23.09 14.00 -41.18
CA HIS A 117 21.82 13.90 -41.88
C HIS A 117 21.83 14.86 -43.07
N TRP A 118 21.32 14.38 -44.20
CA TRP A 118 21.18 15.14 -45.43
C TRP A 118 19.74 15.08 -45.91
N GLU A 119 19.30 16.14 -46.58
CA GLU A 119 18.04 16.15 -47.31
C GLU A 119 18.12 15.37 -48.61
N ASN A 120 16.96 15.07 -49.21
CA ASN A 120 16.88 14.27 -50.45
C ASN A 120 17.66 14.88 -51.64
N ASN A 121 17.91 16.19 -51.60
CA ASN A 121 18.69 16.97 -52.56
C ASN A 121 20.22 16.96 -52.27
N GLY A 122 20.67 16.18 -51.28
CA GLY A 122 22.08 16.04 -50.91
C GLY A 122 22.65 17.14 -50.01
N LYS A 123 21.82 18.09 -49.54
CA LYS A 123 22.27 19.16 -48.63
C LYS A 123 22.31 18.65 -47.18
N LEU A 124 23.46 18.83 -46.52
CA LEU A 124 23.65 18.47 -45.12
C LEU A 124 22.79 19.38 -44.22
N THR A 125 21.94 18.81 -43.36
CA THR A 125 21.11 19.57 -42.41
C THR A 125 21.50 19.37 -40.96
N ILE A 126 22.17 18.27 -40.62
CA ILE A 126 22.64 18.02 -39.26
C ILE A 126 24.02 17.36 -39.31
N GLN A 127 24.93 17.81 -38.46
CA GLN A 127 26.15 17.06 -38.15
C GLN A 127 26.58 17.24 -36.70
N GLY A 128 27.10 16.17 -36.11
CA GLY A 128 27.61 16.17 -34.75
C GLY A 128 28.19 14.82 -34.37
N ASN A 129 28.50 14.67 -33.08
CA ASN A 129 28.99 13.41 -32.53
C ASN A 129 28.10 12.94 -31.38
N TYR A 130 27.92 11.62 -31.31
CA TYR A 130 27.40 10.93 -30.15
C TYR A 130 28.54 10.29 -29.35
N PHE A 131 28.31 10.10 -28.06
CA PHE A 131 29.10 9.22 -27.21
C PHE A 131 28.12 8.44 -26.34
N LEU A 132 28.10 7.10 -26.50
CA LEU A 132 27.18 6.21 -25.78
C LEU A 132 25.71 6.69 -25.79
N GLY A 133 25.24 7.13 -26.95
CA GLY A 133 23.86 7.56 -27.20
C GLY A 133 23.56 9.02 -26.83
N GLN A 134 24.52 9.75 -26.25
CA GLN A 134 24.35 11.15 -25.87
C GLN A 134 25.08 12.08 -26.86
N LYS A 135 24.44 13.19 -27.24
CA LYS A 135 25.09 14.23 -28.04
C LYS A 135 26.29 14.80 -27.29
N VAL A 136 27.45 14.88 -27.94
CA VAL A 136 28.66 15.49 -27.38
C VAL A 136 29.32 16.43 -28.37
N GLY A 137 30.02 17.43 -27.84
CA GLY A 137 30.79 18.37 -28.65
C GLY A 137 29.93 19.29 -29.50
N ILE A 138 30.45 19.69 -30.65
CA ILE A 138 29.83 20.70 -31.51
C ILE A 138 28.82 20.06 -32.46
N TRP A 139 27.57 20.48 -32.33
CA TRP A 139 26.49 20.16 -33.24
C TRP A 139 26.21 21.35 -34.16
N ARG A 140 26.10 21.08 -35.46
CA ARG A 140 25.79 22.08 -36.48
C ARG A 140 24.51 21.68 -37.17
N TYR A 141 23.60 22.64 -37.27
CA TYR A 141 22.32 22.50 -37.93
C TYR A 141 22.26 23.49 -39.08
N TYR A 142 21.63 23.07 -40.17
CA TYR A 142 21.46 23.85 -41.38
C TYR A 142 20.00 23.77 -41.82
N PHE A 143 19.51 24.86 -42.41
CA PHE A 143 18.21 24.86 -43.07
C PHE A 143 18.24 23.94 -44.31
N PRO A 144 17.08 23.51 -44.84
CA PRO A 144 17.00 22.66 -46.04
C PRO A 144 17.68 23.28 -47.29
N ASN A 145 17.89 24.60 -47.31
CA ASN A 145 18.64 25.29 -48.36
C ASN A 145 20.18 25.19 -48.19
N GLY A 146 20.68 24.59 -47.11
CA GLY A 146 22.11 24.40 -46.80
C GLY A 146 22.72 25.50 -45.93
N GLU A 147 21.96 26.55 -45.62
CA GLU A 147 22.45 27.70 -44.86
C GLU A 147 22.45 27.43 -43.36
N LYS A 148 23.38 28.08 -42.64
CA LYS A 148 23.58 27.80 -41.20
C LYS A 148 22.32 28.15 -40.42
N GLN A 149 21.83 27.22 -39.61
CA GLN A 149 20.67 27.42 -38.73
C GLN A 149 21.11 27.61 -37.28
N ALA A 150 21.96 26.71 -36.76
CA ALA A 150 22.43 26.78 -35.38
C ALA A 150 23.76 26.05 -35.19
N ILE A 151 24.54 26.51 -34.21
CA ILE A 151 25.69 25.80 -33.67
C ILE A 151 25.47 25.66 -32.16
N GLU A 152 25.46 24.43 -31.69
CA GLU A 152 25.27 24.08 -30.29
C GLU A 152 26.47 23.30 -29.79
N ILE A 153 26.79 23.44 -28.50
CA ILE A 153 27.85 22.68 -27.84
C ILE A 153 27.19 21.84 -26.75
N TYR A 154 27.30 20.53 -26.87
CA TYR A 154 26.79 19.58 -25.91
C TYR A 154 27.91 19.07 -25.01
N THR A 155 27.67 19.18 -23.70
CA THR A 155 28.43 18.51 -22.64
C THR A 155 27.51 17.47 -21.99
N PRO A 156 28.03 16.51 -21.20
CA PRO A 156 27.19 15.47 -20.60
C PRO A 156 25.95 16.00 -19.84
N ASN A 157 26.05 17.21 -19.27
CA ASN A 157 25.00 17.77 -18.41
C ASN A 157 24.33 19.03 -18.97
N LYS A 158 24.89 19.67 -20.01
CA LYS A 158 24.44 20.99 -20.49
C LYS A 158 24.58 21.14 -22.00
N CYS A 159 23.62 21.84 -22.60
CA CYS A 159 23.70 22.34 -23.97
C CYS A 159 23.94 23.86 -23.95
N PHE A 160 24.88 24.32 -24.76
CA PHE A 160 25.20 25.72 -24.96
C PHE A 160 24.90 26.14 -26.39
N ILE A 161 24.07 27.16 -26.58
CA ILE A 161 23.79 27.74 -27.88
C ILE A 161 24.95 28.66 -28.27
N LYS A 162 25.81 28.28 -29.22
CA LYS A 162 26.94 29.09 -29.66
C LYS A 162 26.52 30.15 -30.67
N SER A 163 25.72 29.76 -31.66
CA SER A 163 25.23 30.65 -32.71
C SER A 163 23.88 30.20 -33.24
N MET A 164 23.05 31.13 -33.69
CA MET A 164 21.76 30.86 -34.33
C MET A 164 21.46 31.92 -35.38
N TRP A 165 20.77 31.52 -36.43
CA TRP A 165 20.35 32.36 -37.55
C TRP A 165 18.85 32.18 -37.82
N LEU A 166 18.22 33.21 -38.36
CA LEU A 166 16.83 33.16 -38.81
C LEU A 166 16.73 32.55 -40.21
N ASN A 167 15.57 31.96 -40.50
CA ASN A 167 15.23 31.52 -41.85
C ASN A 167 14.61 32.67 -42.67
N ASP A 168 15.18 33.87 -42.59
CA ASP A 168 14.83 35.03 -43.41
C ASP A 168 15.73 35.12 -44.63
N ASN A 169 15.38 35.91 -45.65
CA ASN A 169 16.19 36.00 -46.89
C ASN A 169 17.65 36.44 -46.66
N LYS A 170 17.93 37.13 -45.56
CA LYS A 170 19.28 37.62 -45.20
C LYS A 170 20.06 36.66 -44.31
N HIS A 171 19.41 35.59 -43.83
CA HIS A 171 19.95 34.68 -42.82
C HIS A 171 20.57 35.44 -41.64
N THR A 172 19.76 36.29 -41.02
CA THR A 172 20.20 37.21 -39.98
C THR A 172 20.68 36.42 -38.77
N GLN A 173 21.94 36.62 -38.36
CA GLN A 173 22.51 35.99 -37.16
C GLN A 173 21.95 36.66 -35.90
N ILE A 174 21.18 35.91 -35.12
CA ILE A 174 20.51 36.42 -33.91
C ILE A 174 21.23 36.04 -32.62
N VAL A 175 22.09 35.01 -32.65
CA VAL A 175 22.99 34.65 -31.55
C VAL A 175 24.41 34.60 -32.08
N LYS A 176 25.30 35.38 -31.45
CA LYS A 176 26.73 35.43 -31.78
C LYS A 176 27.55 35.15 -30.52
N ASN A 177 28.41 34.14 -30.59
CA ASN A 177 29.27 33.72 -29.48
C ASN A 177 28.50 33.49 -28.17
N GLY A 178 27.30 32.92 -28.29
CA GLY A 178 26.40 32.59 -27.20
C GLY A 178 25.68 33.77 -26.57
N ASN A 179 25.63 34.93 -27.23
CA ASN A 179 24.87 36.07 -26.76
C ASN A 179 23.86 36.51 -27.83
N GLY A 180 22.60 36.70 -27.44
CA GLY A 180 21.56 37.14 -28.36
C GLY A 180 20.15 36.95 -27.84
N ASN A 181 19.19 37.54 -28.55
CA ASN A 181 17.76 37.36 -28.31
C ASN A 181 17.19 36.43 -29.38
N VAL A 182 16.50 35.38 -28.96
CA VAL A 182 15.95 34.37 -29.85
C VAL A 182 14.43 34.46 -29.88
N ILE A 183 13.89 34.45 -31.09
CA ILE A 183 12.46 34.29 -31.35
C ILE A 183 12.31 33.04 -32.22
N GLU A 184 11.65 32.03 -31.68
CA GLU A 184 11.27 30.84 -32.44
C GLU A 184 9.84 30.97 -32.92
N PHE A 185 9.55 30.42 -34.09
CA PHE A 185 8.24 30.46 -34.73
C PHE A 185 7.68 29.05 -34.92
N PHE A 186 6.35 28.93 -34.97
CA PHE A 186 5.68 27.75 -35.50
C PHE A 186 5.80 27.72 -37.03
N ASN A 187 5.53 26.57 -37.66
CA ASN A 187 5.46 26.45 -39.12
C ASN A 187 4.44 27.43 -39.74
N SER A 188 3.45 27.88 -38.97
CA SER A 188 2.48 28.91 -39.37
C SER A 188 3.02 30.35 -39.36
N GLY A 189 4.28 30.56 -39.00
CA GLY A 189 4.91 31.89 -38.88
C GLY A 189 4.58 32.65 -37.60
N LYS A 190 3.71 32.10 -36.73
CA LYS A 190 3.40 32.72 -35.42
C LYS A 190 4.49 32.45 -34.40
N ILE A 191 4.70 33.40 -33.48
CA ILE A 191 5.70 33.28 -32.42
C ILE A 191 5.38 32.06 -31.55
N LYS A 192 6.39 31.23 -31.32
CA LYS A 192 6.38 30.04 -30.46
C LYS A 192 7.07 30.31 -29.13
N LYS A 193 8.29 30.86 -29.16
CA LYS A 193 9.09 31.18 -27.97
C LYS A 193 9.87 32.47 -28.15
N LYS A 194 10.14 33.16 -27.04
CA LYS A 194 11.05 34.30 -26.94
C LYS A 194 11.94 34.13 -25.72
N PHE A 195 13.26 34.21 -25.90
CA PHE A 195 14.20 34.11 -24.79
C PHE A 195 15.53 34.80 -25.11
N THR A 196 16.28 35.12 -24.08
CA THR A 196 17.63 35.67 -24.19
C THR A 196 18.66 34.60 -23.82
N VAL A 197 19.75 34.56 -24.57
CA VAL A 197 20.90 33.69 -24.34
C VAL A 197 22.09 34.57 -23.97
N LYS A 198 22.82 34.22 -22.90
CA LYS A 198 24.09 34.84 -22.52
C LYS A 198 25.11 33.75 -22.24
N ARG A 199 26.29 33.80 -22.85
CA ARG A 199 27.33 32.74 -22.78
C ARG A 199 26.78 31.34 -23.10
N GLY A 200 25.83 31.27 -24.02
CA GLY A 200 25.23 30.04 -24.54
C GLY A 200 24.14 29.40 -23.68
N ILE A 201 23.79 29.99 -22.54
CA ILE A 201 22.71 29.51 -21.66
C ILE A 201 21.58 30.53 -21.57
N TYR A 202 20.38 30.09 -21.20
CA TYR A 202 19.24 30.99 -20.99
C TYR A 202 19.54 32.01 -19.89
N ASN A 203 19.32 33.30 -20.18
CA ASN A 203 19.57 34.35 -19.21
C ASN A 203 18.72 35.59 -19.54
N GLY A 204 17.71 35.87 -18.73
CA GLY A 204 16.73 36.91 -18.95
C GLY A 204 15.30 36.38 -18.96
N ILE A 205 14.38 37.18 -19.49
CA ILE A 205 12.96 36.81 -19.58
C ILE A 205 12.77 35.71 -20.63
N TYR A 206 12.06 34.66 -20.24
CA TYR A 206 11.58 33.59 -21.10
C TYR A 206 10.08 33.72 -21.29
N ARG A 207 9.59 33.57 -22.52
CA ARG A 207 8.17 33.51 -22.87
C ARG A 207 7.89 32.40 -23.87
N GLU A 208 6.79 31.70 -23.67
CA GLU A 208 6.27 30.68 -24.58
C GLU A 208 4.81 30.97 -24.91
N TYR A 209 4.41 30.69 -26.15
CA TYR A 209 3.12 31.08 -26.71
C TYR A 209 2.38 29.91 -27.35
N THR A 210 1.05 29.96 -27.32
CA THR A 210 0.18 29.12 -28.13
C THR A 210 0.31 29.49 -29.62
N ALA A 211 -0.11 28.59 -30.51
CA ALA A 211 -0.26 28.89 -31.94
C ALA A 211 -1.31 29.99 -32.24
N ARG A 212 -2.05 30.47 -31.24
CA ARG A 212 -2.96 31.61 -31.35
C ARG A 212 -2.36 32.91 -30.78
N GLY A 213 -1.12 32.90 -30.27
CA GLY A 213 -0.42 34.07 -29.74
C GLY A 213 -0.65 34.37 -28.25
N LYS A 214 -1.48 33.58 -27.55
CA LYS A 214 -1.63 33.67 -26.08
C LYS A 214 -0.40 33.13 -25.36
N ILE A 215 0.03 33.77 -24.27
CA ILE A 215 1.15 33.30 -23.44
C ILE A 215 0.77 32.00 -22.72
N LEU A 216 1.68 31.03 -22.71
CA LEU A 216 1.57 29.78 -21.94
C LEU A 216 2.46 29.78 -20.71
N VAL A 217 3.66 30.36 -20.83
CA VAL A 217 4.66 30.39 -19.77
C VAL A 217 5.42 31.70 -19.86
N ILE A 218 5.65 32.33 -18.71
CA ILE A 218 6.59 33.44 -18.55
C ILE A 218 7.43 33.20 -17.30
N GLY A 219 8.71 33.54 -17.37
CA GLY A 219 9.60 33.46 -16.23
C GLY A 219 10.93 34.13 -16.51
N TYR A 220 11.85 34.00 -15.55
CA TYR A 220 13.18 34.56 -15.65
C TYR A 220 14.23 33.47 -15.43
N TYR A 221 15.26 33.48 -16.27
CA TYR A 221 16.47 32.68 -16.08
C TYR A 221 17.62 33.57 -15.64
N ASN A 222 18.35 33.13 -14.63
CA ASN A 222 19.62 33.71 -14.22
C ASN A 222 20.73 32.67 -14.43
N ASN A 223 21.67 32.93 -15.33
CA ASN A 223 22.78 32.02 -15.64
C ASN A 223 22.33 30.56 -15.90
N GLY A 224 21.30 30.38 -16.73
CA GLY A 224 20.77 29.07 -17.13
C GLY A 224 19.80 28.43 -16.14
N MET A 225 19.63 29.01 -14.95
CA MET A 225 18.77 28.48 -13.89
C MET A 225 17.52 29.33 -13.71
N LYS A 226 16.37 28.71 -13.42
CA LYS A 226 15.13 29.43 -13.11
C LYS A 226 15.33 30.30 -11.87
N ASP A 227 14.92 31.54 -11.96
CA ASP A 227 14.97 32.50 -10.86
C ASP A 227 13.70 33.37 -10.90
N SER A 228 13.34 33.96 -9.77
CA SER A 228 12.17 34.83 -9.60
C SER A 228 10.84 34.12 -9.90
N THR A 229 9.80 34.86 -10.25
CA THR A 229 8.45 34.33 -10.48
C THR A 229 8.30 33.70 -11.86
N TRP A 230 7.79 32.49 -11.87
CA TRP A 230 7.37 31.74 -13.05
C TRP A 230 5.86 31.61 -13.05
N THR A 231 5.22 32.07 -14.12
CA THR A 231 3.76 32.01 -14.29
C THR A 231 3.42 31.19 -15.51
N ASN A 232 2.56 30.19 -15.32
CA ASN A 232 1.98 29.39 -16.38
C ASN A 232 0.51 29.77 -16.53
N TYR A 233 -0.01 29.69 -17.75
CA TYR A 233 -1.37 30.06 -18.10
C TYR A 233 -2.11 28.88 -18.75
N TYR A 234 -3.44 28.90 -18.65
CA TYR A 234 -4.32 28.05 -19.43
C TYR A 234 -4.38 28.51 -20.90
N TYR A 235 -4.88 27.66 -21.79
CA TYR A 235 -5.12 28.04 -23.19
C TYR A 235 -6.17 29.17 -23.33
N SER A 236 -7.05 29.32 -22.34
CA SER A 236 -7.98 30.44 -22.20
C SER A 236 -7.27 31.77 -21.95
N GLY A 237 -6.11 31.76 -21.30
CA GLY A 237 -5.32 32.94 -20.93
C GLY A 237 -5.32 33.23 -19.43
N GLU A 238 -6.14 32.52 -18.65
CA GLU A 238 -6.15 32.63 -17.19
C GLU A 238 -4.88 32.05 -16.56
N GLN A 239 -4.47 32.62 -15.43
CA GLN A 239 -3.32 32.11 -14.68
C GLN A 239 -3.60 30.70 -14.15
N LYS A 240 -2.69 29.78 -14.41
CA LYS A 240 -2.80 28.37 -13.99
C LYS A 240 -1.92 28.06 -12.80
N LYS A 241 -0.70 28.59 -12.80
CA LYS A 241 0.30 28.27 -11.78
C LYS A 241 1.29 29.41 -11.64
N ILE A 242 1.58 29.78 -10.40
CA ILE A 242 2.60 30.76 -10.03
C ILE A 242 3.58 30.04 -9.11
N SER A 243 4.87 30.12 -9.43
CA SER A 243 5.93 29.48 -8.66
C SER A 243 7.12 30.43 -8.57
N HIS A 244 7.75 30.50 -7.40
CA HIS A 244 8.93 31.32 -7.19
C HIS A 244 10.16 30.42 -7.10
N TYR A 245 11.25 30.84 -7.75
CA TYR A 245 12.49 30.09 -7.84
C TYR A 245 13.69 30.96 -7.45
N LYS A 246 14.72 30.32 -6.91
CA LYS A 246 16.07 30.86 -6.78
C LYS A 246 17.04 29.79 -7.23
N ASN A 247 17.78 30.05 -8.32
CA ASN A 247 18.76 29.10 -8.87
C ASN A 247 18.19 27.67 -9.03
N ASP A 248 17.09 27.53 -9.78
CA ASP A 248 16.31 26.29 -10.01
C ASP A 248 15.62 25.68 -8.77
N THR A 249 15.84 26.24 -7.58
CA THR A 249 15.24 25.77 -6.34
C THR A 249 13.95 26.53 -6.04
N LEU A 250 12.84 25.84 -5.77
CA LEU A 250 11.58 26.48 -5.39
C LEU A 250 11.74 27.22 -4.04
N THR A 251 11.35 28.48 -4.00
CA THR A 251 11.33 29.27 -2.76
C THR A 251 10.35 30.41 -2.88
N GLY A 252 9.60 30.72 -1.82
CA GLY A 252 8.53 31.71 -1.79
C GLY A 252 7.16 31.12 -2.13
N LYS A 253 6.21 32.02 -2.40
CA LYS A 253 4.79 31.66 -2.59
C LYS A 253 4.58 30.71 -3.77
N TYR A 254 3.66 29.77 -3.60
CA TYR A 254 3.22 28.85 -4.64
C TYR A 254 1.71 28.91 -4.76
N PHE A 255 1.22 29.04 -5.99
CA PHE A 255 -0.19 28.98 -6.31
C PHE A 255 -0.42 28.07 -7.51
N GLU A 256 -1.43 27.22 -7.42
CA GLU A 256 -2.07 26.58 -8.56
C GLU A 256 -3.53 26.99 -8.53
N LEU A 257 -4.04 27.49 -9.64
CA LEU A 257 -5.38 28.02 -9.77
C LEU A 257 -6.21 27.10 -10.67
N LEU A 258 -7.51 27.08 -10.44
CA LEU A 258 -8.50 26.54 -11.37
C LEU A 258 -8.75 27.55 -12.50
N GLU A 259 -9.38 27.10 -13.58
CA GLU A 259 -9.65 27.96 -14.74
C GLU A 259 -10.67 29.09 -14.44
N ASP A 260 -11.46 28.94 -13.38
CA ASP A 260 -12.35 29.98 -12.85
C ASP A 260 -11.64 31.00 -11.92
N GLY A 261 -10.32 30.89 -11.77
CA GLY A 261 -9.49 31.75 -10.92
C GLY A 261 -9.41 31.33 -9.45
N ASN A 262 -10.22 30.36 -9.00
CA ASN A 262 -10.19 29.89 -7.62
C ASN A 262 -8.87 29.15 -7.32
N ALA A 263 -8.29 29.39 -6.14
CA ALA A 263 -7.08 28.69 -5.74
C ALA A 263 -7.35 27.18 -5.60
N LYS A 264 -6.63 26.36 -6.36
CA LYS A 264 -6.63 24.90 -6.22
C LYS A 264 -5.62 24.47 -5.17
N VAL A 265 -4.44 25.08 -5.17
CA VAL A 265 -3.36 24.84 -4.22
C VAL A 265 -2.71 26.17 -3.87
N SER A 266 -2.45 26.40 -2.59
CA SER A 266 -1.63 27.54 -2.15
C SER A 266 -0.74 27.15 -0.97
N GLY A 267 0.43 27.78 -0.90
CA GLY A 267 1.38 27.59 0.18
C GLY A 267 2.71 28.25 -0.14
N GLU A 268 3.76 27.86 0.59
CA GLU A 268 5.10 28.42 0.46
C GLU A 268 6.16 27.33 0.43
N TYR A 269 7.20 27.56 -0.38
CA TYR A 269 8.41 26.75 -0.39
C TYR A 269 9.56 27.49 0.27
N ILE A 270 10.41 26.78 0.99
CA ILE A 270 11.72 27.26 1.44
C ILE A 270 12.73 26.19 1.02
N ASN A 271 13.74 26.59 0.24
CA ASN A 271 14.82 25.70 -0.23
C ASN A 271 14.32 24.38 -0.88
N GLY A 272 13.24 24.45 -1.67
CA GLY A 272 12.67 23.30 -2.37
C GLY A 272 11.68 22.48 -1.54
N GLU A 273 11.56 22.74 -0.24
CA GLU A 273 10.67 22.04 0.67
C GLU A 273 9.42 22.85 0.98
N LYS A 274 8.28 22.17 1.20
CA LYS A 274 7.06 22.84 1.65
C LYS A 274 7.29 23.39 3.05
N ASP A 275 6.90 24.64 3.27
CA ASP A 275 6.96 25.27 4.58
C ASP A 275 5.72 26.15 4.82
N GLY A 276 5.44 26.45 6.09
CA GLY A 276 4.30 27.26 6.47
C GLY A 276 2.94 26.60 6.20
N PHE A 277 1.91 27.42 6.07
CA PHE A 277 0.52 26.98 5.92
C PHE A 277 0.17 26.69 4.46
N TRP A 278 -0.46 25.55 4.23
CA TRP A 278 -0.86 25.09 2.91
C TRP A 278 -2.35 24.76 2.85
N VAL A 279 -2.95 25.03 1.69
CA VAL A 279 -4.36 24.77 1.39
C VAL A 279 -4.48 24.05 0.07
N TRP A 280 -5.25 22.97 0.05
CA TRP A 280 -5.71 22.25 -1.13
C TRP A 280 -7.23 22.32 -1.21
N ASN A 281 -7.72 22.73 -2.37
CA ASN A 281 -9.13 22.76 -2.73
C ASN A 281 -9.40 21.75 -3.84
N LYS A 282 -10.64 21.26 -3.89
CA LYS A 282 -11.16 20.40 -4.95
C LYS A 282 -11.44 21.21 -6.22
N ASN A 283 -11.67 20.52 -7.34
CA ASN A 283 -12.03 21.18 -8.61
C ASN A 283 -13.32 22.01 -8.57
N ASN A 284 -14.17 21.80 -7.55
CA ASN A 284 -15.39 22.59 -7.32
C ASN A 284 -15.19 23.75 -6.33
N GLY A 285 -13.93 24.11 -6.04
CA GLY A 285 -13.56 25.18 -5.11
C GLY A 285 -13.70 24.86 -3.62
N LYS A 286 -14.35 23.73 -3.25
CA LYS A 286 -14.50 23.35 -1.84
C LYS A 286 -13.16 22.90 -1.24
N LYS A 287 -12.93 23.20 0.04
CA LYS A 287 -11.73 22.74 0.76
C LYS A 287 -11.61 21.22 0.71
N ASP A 288 -10.37 20.75 0.57
CA ASP A 288 -10.03 19.33 0.66
C ASP A 288 -9.19 19.07 1.90
N ILE A 289 -8.07 19.80 2.02
CA ILE A 289 -7.08 19.63 3.08
C ILE A 289 -6.41 20.98 3.35
N GLU A 290 -6.17 21.30 4.63
CA GLU A 290 -5.32 22.41 5.03
C GLU A 290 -4.47 22.03 6.25
N GLY A 291 -3.30 22.62 6.37
CA GLY A 291 -2.40 22.40 7.49
C GLY A 291 -1.03 22.99 7.24
N SER A 292 -0.11 22.80 8.18
CA SER A 292 1.23 23.39 8.07
C SER A 292 2.30 22.34 7.83
N PHE A 293 3.33 22.74 7.10
CA PHE A 293 4.60 22.04 7.00
C PHE A 293 5.67 22.80 7.78
N SER A 294 6.67 22.06 8.24
CA SER A 294 7.94 22.59 8.71
C SER A 294 9.05 21.72 8.13
N ASN A 295 9.98 22.30 7.37
CA ASN A 295 11.06 21.57 6.68
C ASN A 295 10.53 20.36 5.88
N GLY A 296 9.52 20.60 5.05
CA GLY A 296 8.93 19.58 4.18
C GLY A 296 8.04 18.55 4.87
N LYS A 297 7.93 18.56 6.20
CA LYS A 297 7.16 17.58 6.99
C LYS A 297 5.91 18.17 7.60
N MET A 298 4.83 17.39 7.65
CA MET A 298 3.57 17.78 8.28
C MET A 298 3.79 18.10 9.76
N HIS A 299 3.36 19.29 10.17
CA HIS A 299 3.51 19.77 11.54
C HIS A 299 2.25 20.52 12.00
N GLY A 300 1.90 20.37 13.27
CA GLY A 300 0.76 21.05 13.89
C GLY A 300 -0.59 20.49 13.46
N THR A 301 -1.61 21.35 13.46
CA THR A 301 -3.00 20.96 13.19
C THR A 301 -3.31 20.93 11.71
N TRP A 302 -3.92 19.83 11.28
CA TRP A 302 -4.39 19.56 9.93
C TRP A 302 -5.89 19.34 9.92
N LYS A 303 -6.59 19.88 8.93
CA LYS A 303 -8.02 19.69 8.74
C LYS A 303 -8.29 19.07 7.38
N TYR A 304 -9.28 18.18 7.36
CA TYR A 304 -9.69 17.43 6.18
C TYR A 304 -11.20 17.52 6.04
N TRP A 305 -11.69 17.66 4.81
CA TRP A 305 -13.11 17.80 4.52
C TRP A 305 -13.63 16.63 3.69
N PHE A 306 -14.91 16.29 3.86
CA PHE A 306 -15.60 15.34 3.00
C PHE A 306 -15.69 15.87 1.56
N THR A 307 -16.02 14.98 0.61
CA THR A 307 -16.30 15.37 -0.78
C THR A 307 -17.48 16.34 -0.89
N SER A 308 -18.43 16.25 0.03
CA SER A 308 -19.59 17.14 0.17
C SER A 308 -19.25 18.53 0.72
N GLY A 309 -18.12 18.69 1.43
CA GLY A 309 -17.61 19.97 1.91
C GLY A 309 -17.68 20.19 3.42
N GLU A 310 -18.23 19.26 4.20
CA GLU A 310 -18.26 19.34 5.66
C GLU A 310 -16.93 18.84 6.26
N LEU A 311 -16.57 19.36 7.44
CA LEU A 311 -15.34 18.96 8.12
C LEU A 311 -15.38 17.47 8.48
N SER A 312 -14.41 16.71 7.98
CA SER A 312 -14.32 15.26 8.20
C SER A 312 -13.51 14.94 9.45
N TYR A 313 -12.30 15.45 9.55
CA TYR A 313 -11.48 15.29 10.76
C TYR A 313 -10.42 16.37 10.91
N ILE A 314 -10.01 16.55 12.16
CA ILE A 314 -8.87 17.35 12.58
C ILE A 314 -7.81 16.38 13.10
N ALA A 315 -6.64 16.43 12.49
CA ALA A 315 -5.46 15.68 12.84
C ALA A 315 -4.39 16.60 13.43
N ASN A 316 -3.50 16.03 14.23
CA ASN A 316 -2.30 16.71 14.69
C ASN A 316 -1.08 15.87 14.31
N TYR A 317 -0.06 16.53 13.80
CA TYR A 317 1.19 15.92 13.34
C TYR A 317 2.40 16.58 13.97
N SER A 318 3.46 15.81 14.15
CA SER A 318 4.78 16.28 14.54
C SER A 318 5.81 15.53 13.70
N ASN A 319 6.40 16.22 12.72
CA ASN A 319 7.38 15.65 11.79
C ASN A 319 6.83 14.39 11.08
N ASP A 320 5.68 14.54 10.42
CA ASP A 320 4.91 13.48 9.73
C ASP A 320 4.29 12.39 10.61
N LYS A 321 4.66 12.31 11.89
CA LYS A 321 4.08 11.34 12.83
C LYS A 321 2.80 11.89 13.46
N LYS A 322 1.80 11.04 13.66
CA LYS A 322 0.58 11.41 14.37
C LYS A 322 0.91 11.79 15.81
N SER A 323 0.40 12.92 16.25
CA SER A 323 0.62 13.47 17.58
C SER A 323 -0.68 14.05 18.14
N GLY A 324 -0.71 14.28 19.45
CA GLY A 324 -1.75 15.03 20.12
C GLY A 324 -3.16 14.47 19.91
N LYS A 325 -4.15 15.37 19.92
CA LYS A 325 -5.58 15.04 19.89
C LYS A 325 -6.13 15.03 18.47
N TRP A 326 -6.80 13.96 18.10
CA TRP A 326 -7.49 13.82 16.82
C TRP A 326 -9.00 13.83 17.04
N LYS A 327 -9.74 14.48 16.13
CA LYS A 327 -11.21 14.60 16.18
C LYS A 327 -11.77 14.22 14.83
N TYR A 328 -12.70 13.27 14.80
CA TYR A 328 -13.42 12.85 13.61
C TYR A 328 -14.90 13.21 13.76
N PHE A 329 -15.53 13.54 12.66
CA PHE A 329 -16.91 13.98 12.59
C PHE A 329 -17.70 13.13 11.59
N TYR A 330 -18.99 13.01 11.84
CA TYR A 330 -19.96 12.57 10.84
C TYR A 330 -20.25 13.72 9.87
N ARG A 331 -20.86 13.42 8.72
CA ARG A 331 -21.24 14.44 7.72
C ARG A 331 -22.18 15.51 8.30
N ASN A 332 -23.01 15.15 9.28
CA ASN A 332 -23.87 16.09 10.00
C ASN A 332 -23.14 16.98 11.03
N GLY A 333 -21.80 16.94 11.08
CA GLY A 333 -20.96 17.73 11.98
C GLY A 333 -20.87 17.19 13.42
N LYS A 334 -21.64 16.16 13.80
CA LYS A 334 -21.53 15.54 15.13
C LYS A 334 -20.24 14.76 15.26
N LYS A 335 -19.70 14.69 16.48
CA LYS A 335 -18.47 13.95 16.76
C LYS A 335 -18.69 12.46 16.49
N PHE A 336 -17.77 11.86 15.74
CA PHE A 336 -17.68 10.41 15.55
C PHE A 336 -16.67 9.81 16.54
N LYS A 337 -15.48 10.39 16.63
CA LYS A 337 -14.37 9.83 17.41
C LYS A 337 -13.41 10.92 17.87
N VAL A 338 -12.89 10.78 19.08
CA VAL A 338 -11.82 11.59 19.64
C VAL A 338 -10.79 10.65 20.22
N CYS A 339 -9.54 10.80 19.80
CA CYS A 339 -8.44 9.95 20.22
C CYS A 339 -7.16 10.76 20.39
N HIS A 340 -6.16 10.16 21.01
CA HIS A 340 -4.83 10.76 21.13
C HIS A 340 -3.76 9.83 20.56
N TYR A 341 -2.73 10.44 19.98
CA TYR A 341 -1.56 9.77 19.44
C TYR A 341 -0.28 10.36 20.01
N LYS A 342 0.74 9.53 20.16
CA LYS A 342 2.12 9.94 20.43
C LYS A 342 3.00 9.10 19.52
N GLU A 343 3.68 9.75 18.58
CA GLU A 343 4.56 9.09 17.60
C GLU A 343 3.88 7.90 16.90
N ASP A 344 2.73 8.16 16.27
CA ASP A 344 1.88 7.15 15.59
C ASP A 344 1.18 6.12 16.47
N GLN A 345 1.57 6.00 17.74
CA GLN A 345 0.97 5.06 18.68
C GLN A 345 -0.27 5.65 19.35
N LYS A 346 -1.32 4.83 19.51
CA LYS A 346 -2.51 5.21 20.28
C LYS A 346 -2.14 5.39 21.75
N THR A 347 -2.57 6.51 22.31
CA THR A 347 -2.38 6.82 23.73
C THR A 347 -3.59 7.56 24.29
N GLY A 348 -3.65 7.69 25.61
CA GLY A 348 -4.61 8.52 26.33
C GLY A 348 -6.06 8.08 26.15
N LEU A 349 -6.97 9.02 26.40
CA LEU A 349 -8.41 8.78 26.38
C LEU A 349 -8.96 8.72 24.96
N TRP A 350 -9.70 7.66 24.68
CA TRP A 350 -10.43 7.44 23.44
C TRP A 350 -11.92 7.46 23.70
N LYS A 351 -12.66 8.15 22.84
CA LYS A 351 -14.11 8.25 22.87
C LYS A 351 -14.66 8.09 21.47
N THR A 352 -15.73 7.33 21.34
CA THR A 352 -16.49 7.16 20.09
C THR A 352 -17.96 7.41 20.40
N TRP A 353 -18.67 8.05 19.49
CA TRP A 353 -20.09 8.36 19.61
C TRP A 353 -20.87 7.70 18.48
N TYR A 354 -22.16 7.47 18.72
CA TYR A 354 -23.13 7.19 17.67
C TYR A 354 -23.46 8.47 16.89
N GLU A 355 -24.02 8.32 15.69
CA GLU A 355 -24.42 9.45 14.83
C GLU A 355 -25.50 10.34 15.46
N ASN A 356 -26.30 9.79 16.40
CA ASN A 356 -27.26 10.59 17.18
C ASN A 356 -26.58 11.50 18.23
N GLY A 357 -25.26 11.36 18.45
CA GLY A 357 -24.47 12.14 19.41
C GLY A 357 -24.30 11.49 20.78
N LYS A 358 -24.90 10.33 21.04
CA LYS A 358 -24.74 9.60 22.30
C LYS A 358 -23.41 8.83 22.31
N LEU A 359 -22.74 8.79 23.47
CA LEU A 359 -21.47 8.09 23.62
C LEU A 359 -21.67 6.59 23.33
N LEU A 360 -20.78 6.00 22.53
CA LEU A 360 -20.79 4.58 22.16
C LEU A 360 -19.79 3.82 23.03
N MET A 361 -18.58 4.36 23.16
CA MET A 361 -17.51 3.73 23.91
C MET A 361 -16.49 4.75 24.39
N GLN A 362 -15.86 4.47 25.53
CA GLN A 362 -14.67 5.16 25.97
C GLN A 362 -13.72 4.26 26.76
N GLY A 363 -12.43 4.58 26.71
CA GLY A 363 -11.39 3.91 27.47
C GLY A 363 -10.01 4.48 27.15
N TYR A 364 -8.98 3.94 27.78
CA TYR A 364 -7.61 4.42 27.60
C TYR A 364 -6.79 3.44 26.76
N TYR A 365 -5.94 4.00 25.90
CA TYR A 365 -4.85 3.29 25.25
C TYR A 365 -3.52 3.69 25.86
N GLU A 366 -2.60 2.74 25.90
CA GLU A 366 -1.20 2.95 26.25
C GLU A 366 -0.36 2.09 25.28
N ASN A 367 0.48 2.75 24.48
CA ASN A 367 1.34 2.10 23.48
C ASN A 367 0.57 1.10 22.61
N ASP A 368 -0.49 1.60 21.94
CA ASP A 368 -1.40 0.86 21.06
C ASP A 368 -2.30 -0.20 21.72
N LYS A 369 -2.21 -0.38 23.04
CA LYS A 369 -2.95 -1.42 23.77
C LYS A 369 -3.99 -0.83 24.71
N GLU A 370 -5.17 -1.44 24.78
CA GLU A 370 -6.18 -1.07 25.76
C GLU A 370 -5.62 -1.24 27.18
N ASN A 371 -5.77 -0.20 27.99
CA ASN A 371 -5.36 -0.21 29.39
C ASN A 371 -6.42 0.47 30.27
N GLY A 372 -6.63 -0.05 31.48
CA GLY A 372 -7.62 0.48 32.42
C GLY A 372 -9.07 0.11 32.08
N VAL A 373 -10.02 0.91 32.56
CA VAL A 373 -11.46 0.63 32.45
C VAL A 373 -12.02 1.12 31.12
N TRP A 374 -12.71 0.22 30.44
CA TRP A 374 -13.41 0.45 29.19
C TRP A 374 -14.91 0.35 29.39
N HIS A 375 -15.62 1.41 28.99
CA HIS A 375 -17.07 1.51 29.05
C HIS A 375 -17.65 1.49 27.64
N ASN A 376 -18.66 0.66 27.43
CA ASN A 376 -19.48 0.65 26.23
C ASN A 376 -20.91 0.99 26.61
N TYR A 377 -21.62 1.69 25.75
CA TYR A 377 -22.97 2.18 25.98
C TYR A 377 -23.91 1.68 24.87
N TRP A 378 -25.19 1.60 25.18
CA TRP A 378 -26.24 1.40 24.20
C TRP A 378 -26.55 2.72 23.50
N GLN A 379 -27.18 2.66 22.33
CA GLN A 379 -27.62 3.86 21.60
C GLN A 379 -28.66 4.69 22.37
N ASN A 380 -29.30 4.13 23.40
CA ASN A 380 -30.17 4.88 24.32
C ASN A 380 -29.39 5.71 25.35
N GLY A 381 -28.08 5.53 25.49
CA GLY A 381 -27.18 6.22 26.43
C GLY A 381 -26.87 5.45 27.71
N LYS A 382 -27.59 4.35 27.99
CA LYS A 382 -27.34 3.52 29.18
C LYS A 382 -26.08 2.66 29.00
N LEU A 383 -25.38 2.40 30.10
CA LEU A 383 -24.19 1.54 30.10
C LEU A 383 -24.56 0.14 29.58
N LYS A 384 -23.78 -0.36 28.62
CA LYS A 384 -23.92 -1.70 28.02
C LYS A 384 -22.97 -2.68 28.67
N ASN A 385 -21.72 -2.29 28.85
CA ASN A 385 -20.76 -3.07 29.63
C ASN A 385 -19.60 -2.20 30.12
N SER A 386 -18.96 -2.67 31.18
CA SER A 386 -17.72 -2.16 31.73
C SER A 386 -16.74 -3.30 31.90
N SER A 387 -15.50 -3.08 31.49
CA SER A 387 -14.45 -4.11 31.44
C SER A 387 -13.09 -3.51 31.76
N VAL A 388 -12.21 -4.28 32.40
CA VAL A 388 -10.84 -3.84 32.71
C VAL A 388 -9.88 -4.50 31.73
N PHE A 389 -9.06 -3.70 31.06
CA PHE A 389 -7.97 -4.15 30.20
C PHE A 389 -6.62 -3.89 30.85
N LYS A 390 -5.66 -4.79 30.57
CA LYS A 390 -4.24 -4.59 30.85
C LYS A 390 -3.46 -5.10 29.64
N ASN A 391 -2.70 -4.21 28.99
CA ASN A 391 -1.90 -4.52 27.80
C ASN A 391 -2.71 -5.23 26.70
N GLY A 392 -3.91 -4.70 26.40
CA GLY A 392 -4.77 -5.19 25.32
C GLY A 392 -5.52 -6.49 25.64
N LYS A 393 -5.46 -6.97 26.90
CA LYS A 393 -6.18 -8.19 27.33
C LYS A 393 -7.10 -7.88 28.50
N LEU A 394 -8.31 -8.44 28.46
CA LEU A 394 -9.24 -8.38 29.59
C LEU A 394 -8.58 -8.94 30.86
N ASN A 395 -8.53 -8.14 31.92
CA ASN A 395 -7.83 -8.46 33.16
C ASN A 395 -8.42 -7.70 34.35
N GLY A 396 -9.47 -8.27 34.94
CA GLY A 396 -10.22 -7.66 36.04
C GLY A 396 -11.71 -7.91 35.90
N ARG A 397 -12.51 -7.07 36.56
CA ARG A 397 -13.98 -7.18 36.59
C ARG A 397 -14.58 -6.98 35.20
N TRP A 398 -15.60 -7.77 34.89
CA TRP A 398 -16.48 -7.61 33.74
C TRP A 398 -17.91 -7.46 34.22
N THR A 399 -18.60 -6.43 33.74
CA THR A 399 -20.03 -6.20 34.00
C THR A 399 -20.71 -5.92 32.68
N SER A 400 -21.82 -6.60 32.36
CA SER A 400 -22.68 -6.23 31.24
C SER A 400 -24.14 -6.14 31.66
N LEU A 401 -24.86 -5.23 31.01
CA LEU A 401 -26.23 -4.85 31.34
C LEU A 401 -27.13 -5.00 30.10
N TYR A 402 -28.41 -5.27 30.32
CA TYR A 402 -29.45 -5.18 29.29
C TYR A 402 -29.74 -3.71 28.93
N PRO A 403 -30.38 -3.43 27.78
CA PRO A 403 -30.71 -2.07 27.37
C PRO A 403 -31.53 -1.26 28.38
N LYS A 404 -32.31 -1.92 29.25
CA LYS A 404 -33.08 -1.27 30.33
C LYS A 404 -32.22 -0.86 31.53
N GLY A 405 -31.02 -1.46 31.70
CA GLY A 405 -30.10 -1.21 32.81
C GLY A 405 -29.89 -2.42 33.73
N ASN A 406 -30.77 -3.43 33.67
CA ASN A 406 -30.67 -4.63 34.50
C ASN A 406 -29.39 -5.41 34.23
N LEU A 407 -28.80 -5.97 35.29
CA LEU A 407 -27.60 -6.78 35.20
C LEU A 407 -27.85 -7.98 34.28
N LYS A 408 -26.89 -8.27 33.40
CA LYS A 408 -26.92 -9.41 32.47
C LYS A 408 -25.84 -10.41 32.83
N LEU A 409 -24.62 -9.94 33.08
CA LEU A 409 -23.47 -10.79 33.33
C LEU A 409 -22.45 -10.08 34.21
N LEU A 410 -21.92 -10.80 35.18
CA LEU A 410 -20.88 -10.34 36.09
C LEU A 410 -19.82 -11.44 36.22
N GLY A 411 -18.56 -11.04 36.20
CA GLY A 411 -17.47 -11.98 36.41
C GLY A 411 -16.12 -11.29 36.38
N SER A 412 -15.08 -12.10 36.20
CA SER A 412 -13.71 -11.59 36.12
C SER A 412 -12.90 -12.31 35.05
N TYR A 413 -12.00 -11.57 34.43
CA TYR A 413 -11.00 -12.06 33.50
C TYR A 413 -9.60 -12.00 34.11
N LYS A 414 -8.73 -12.92 33.70
CA LYS A 414 -7.29 -12.86 33.93
C LYS A 414 -6.56 -13.18 32.62
N LYS A 415 -5.79 -12.22 32.09
CA LYS A 415 -5.07 -12.36 30.81
C LYS A 415 -5.94 -12.85 29.65
N GLY A 416 -7.15 -12.31 29.52
CA GLY A 416 -8.12 -12.63 28.46
C GLY A 416 -9.01 -13.85 28.74
N LEU A 417 -8.80 -14.57 29.84
CA LEU A 417 -9.53 -15.80 30.17
C LEU A 417 -10.47 -15.59 31.36
N LYS A 418 -11.69 -16.12 31.28
CA LYS A 418 -12.69 -16.06 32.37
C LYS A 418 -12.20 -16.85 33.58
N VAL A 419 -12.29 -16.26 34.77
CA VAL A 419 -11.87 -16.86 36.05
C VAL A 419 -12.90 -16.60 37.15
N LYS A 420 -12.80 -17.36 38.24
CA LYS A 420 -13.62 -17.22 39.46
C LYS A 420 -15.12 -17.38 39.16
N LYS A 421 -15.97 -16.81 40.01
CA LYS A 421 -17.43 -16.83 39.91
C LYS A 421 -17.90 -15.98 38.72
N TRP A 422 -18.85 -16.53 37.97
CA TRP A 422 -19.60 -15.85 36.94
C TRP A 422 -21.08 -16.01 37.23
N GLU A 423 -21.78 -14.90 37.17
CA GLU A 423 -23.21 -14.81 37.45
C GLU A 423 -23.89 -14.23 36.20
N GLU A 424 -24.97 -14.87 35.78
CA GLU A 424 -25.80 -14.46 34.66
C GLU A 424 -27.23 -14.28 35.17
N TRP A 425 -27.92 -13.25 34.67
CA TRP A 425 -29.28 -12.91 35.05
C TRP A 425 -30.20 -12.89 33.83
N TYR A 426 -31.49 -13.14 34.06
CA TYR A 426 -32.53 -12.92 33.07
C TYR A 426 -32.81 -11.42 32.86
N LYS A 427 -33.51 -11.09 31.76
CA LYS A 427 -33.92 -9.70 31.47
C LYS A 427 -34.71 -9.05 32.61
N GLY A 428 -35.47 -9.85 33.38
CA GLY A 428 -36.25 -9.42 34.54
C GLY A 428 -35.44 -9.14 35.81
N GLY A 429 -34.13 -9.43 35.82
CA GLY A 429 -33.25 -9.19 36.98
C GLY A 429 -33.06 -10.39 37.91
N GLN A 430 -33.75 -11.51 37.68
CA GLN A 430 -33.57 -12.74 38.45
C GLN A 430 -32.33 -13.50 38.00
N LEU A 431 -31.69 -14.19 38.94
CA LEU A 431 -30.50 -14.99 38.67
C LEU A 431 -30.85 -16.15 37.74
N LYS A 432 -30.01 -16.39 36.72
CA LYS A 432 -30.16 -17.44 35.72
C LYS A 432 -29.15 -18.56 35.93
N GLU A 433 -27.90 -18.20 36.16
CA GLU A 433 -26.81 -19.16 36.32
C GLU A 433 -25.69 -18.59 37.18
N VAL A 434 -25.14 -19.43 38.06
CA VAL A 434 -23.89 -19.18 38.77
C VAL A 434 -22.91 -20.29 38.44
N LYS A 435 -21.71 -19.94 37.97
CA LYS A 435 -20.66 -20.92 37.67
C LYS A 435 -19.29 -20.43 38.10
N ASN A 436 -18.48 -21.32 38.65
CA ASN A 436 -17.06 -21.05 38.89
C ASN A 436 -16.20 -21.53 37.71
N LEU A 437 -15.25 -20.70 37.28
CA LEU A 437 -14.33 -20.96 36.17
C LEU A 437 -12.87 -20.95 36.62
N LYS A 438 -12.09 -21.92 36.14
CA LYS A 438 -10.64 -22.00 36.34
C LYS A 438 -9.94 -22.16 35.01
N VAL A 439 -8.75 -21.57 34.88
CA VAL A 439 -7.89 -21.76 33.71
C VAL A 439 -7.12 -23.06 33.84
N ILE A 440 -7.20 -23.92 32.82
CA ILE A 440 -6.39 -25.14 32.70
C ILE A 440 -5.61 -25.14 31.39
N ARG A 441 -4.53 -25.92 31.35
CA ARG A 441 -3.79 -26.24 30.12
C ARG A 441 -4.44 -27.47 29.47
N LYS A 442 -4.86 -27.36 28.21
CA LYS A 442 -5.40 -28.47 27.41
C LYS A 442 -4.49 -28.70 26.20
N LYS A 443 -4.00 -29.92 26.04
CA LYS A 443 -3.27 -30.34 24.84
C LYS A 443 -4.27 -30.53 23.70
N SER A 444 -3.95 -30.03 22.52
CA SER A 444 -4.75 -30.26 21.30
C SER A 444 -4.78 -31.76 20.98
N LYS A 445 -5.98 -32.28 20.64
CA LYS A 445 -6.18 -33.63 20.11
C LYS A 445 -6.35 -33.65 18.58
N ALA A 446 -6.12 -32.52 17.91
CA ALA A 446 -6.22 -32.45 16.46
C ALA A 446 -5.13 -33.34 15.83
N ASN A 447 -5.52 -34.16 14.84
CA ASN A 447 -4.60 -34.94 14.01
C ASN A 447 -3.83 -34.08 12.99
N ASP A 448 -4.10 -32.78 12.98
CA ASP A 448 -3.43 -31.78 12.16
C ASP A 448 -1.98 -31.58 12.60
N VAL A 449 -1.03 -31.82 11.68
CA VAL A 449 0.44 -31.86 11.92
C VAL A 449 0.93 -30.57 12.59
N VAL A 450 0.29 -29.44 12.32
CA VAL A 450 0.67 -28.11 12.85
C VAL A 450 0.18 -27.87 14.28
N LEU A 451 -0.88 -28.55 14.72
CA LEU A 451 -1.55 -28.32 16.01
C LEU A 451 -1.34 -29.46 17.01
N LYS A 452 -0.83 -30.62 16.56
CA LYS A 452 -0.53 -31.78 17.39
C LYS A 452 0.49 -31.40 18.48
N GLY A 453 0.13 -31.59 19.74
CA GLY A 453 1.00 -31.31 20.89
C GLY A 453 0.98 -29.86 21.42
N ARG A 454 0.40 -28.89 20.71
CA ARG A 454 0.27 -27.51 21.23
C ARG A 454 -0.63 -27.47 22.46
N THR A 455 -0.16 -26.77 23.51
CA THR A 455 -0.89 -26.60 24.77
C THR A 455 -1.56 -25.24 24.81
N GLN A 456 -2.90 -25.21 24.88
CA GLN A 456 -3.66 -23.98 24.99
C GLN A 456 -4.19 -23.80 26.43
N LYS A 457 -4.19 -22.55 26.92
CA LYS A 457 -4.88 -22.19 28.17
C LYS A 457 -6.34 -21.90 27.87
N ILE A 458 -7.25 -22.61 28.54
CA ILE A 458 -8.69 -22.44 28.38
C ILE A 458 -9.38 -22.29 29.74
N SER A 459 -10.48 -21.55 29.78
CA SER A 459 -11.36 -21.48 30.94
C SER A 459 -12.33 -22.65 30.94
N VAL A 460 -12.40 -23.39 32.04
CA VAL A 460 -13.35 -24.50 32.22
C VAL A 460 -14.12 -24.35 33.52
N LYS A 461 -15.33 -24.92 33.59
CA LYS A 461 -16.13 -25.01 34.82
C LYS A 461 -15.34 -25.76 35.91
N HIS A 462 -15.21 -25.19 37.09
CA HIS A 462 -14.49 -25.76 38.22
C HIS A 462 -14.96 -25.11 39.53
N GLY A 463 -15.51 -25.91 40.44
CA GLY A 463 -16.18 -25.44 41.66
C GLY A 463 -17.71 -25.51 41.52
N GLU A 464 -18.40 -24.73 42.32
CA GLU A 464 -19.86 -24.75 42.42
C GLU A 464 -20.55 -24.25 41.16
N PHE A 465 -21.73 -24.82 40.92
CA PHE A 465 -22.63 -24.50 39.83
C PHE A 465 -24.07 -24.49 40.33
N LYS A 466 -24.84 -23.48 39.94
CA LYS A 466 -26.28 -23.37 40.17
C LYS A 466 -26.96 -22.84 38.91
N ALA A 467 -28.12 -23.39 38.56
CA ALA A 467 -28.96 -22.92 37.48
C ALA A 467 -30.39 -22.72 37.98
N TYR A 468 -31.08 -21.75 37.40
CA TYR A 468 -32.41 -21.33 37.81
C TYR A 468 -33.37 -21.37 36.62
N SER A 469 -34.65 -21.55 36.90
CA SER A 469 -35.72 -21.63 35.90
C SER A 469 -36.07 -20.25 35.34
N SER A 470 -36.45 -20.19 34.05
CA SER A 470 -36.92 -18.95 33.44
C SER A 470 -38.39 -18.64 33.72
N ARG A 471 -39.14 -19.55 34.36
CA ARG A 471 -40.58 -19.42 34.61
C ARG A 471 -40.88 -18.91 36.02
N ASP A 472 -40.29 -19.57 37.02
CA ASP A 472 -40.53 -19.33 38.46
C ASP A 472 -39.26 -18.90 39.21
N PHE A 473 -38.11 -18.83 38.50
CA PHE A 473 -36.82 -18.38 39.04
C PHE A 473 -36.27 -19.20 40.21
N GLN A 474 -36.83 -20.39 40.43
CA GLN A 474 -36.36 -21.33 41.45
C GLN A 474 -35.21 -22.19 40.92
N LEU A 475 -34.45 -22.79 41.85
CA LEU A 475 -33.29 -23.63 41.54
C LEU A 475 -33.73 -24.85 40.71
N THR A 476 -33.06 -25.10 39.59
CA THR A 476 -33.32 -26.26 38.70
C THR A 476 -32.21 -27.29 38.78
N GLU A 477 -30.96 -26.85 38.93
CA GLU A 477 -29.81 -27.73 39.08
C GLU A 477 -28.77 -27.12 40.01
N GLU A 478 -28.13 -27.95 40.83
CA GLU A 478 -26.89 -27.59 41.50
C GLU A 478 -25.91 -28.75 41.60
N GLY A 479 -24.63 -28.41 41.71
CA GLY A 479 -23.56 -29.38 41.88
C GLY A 479 -22.18 -28.75 41.73
N LYS A 480 -21.16 -29.61 41.60
CA LYS A 480 -19.77 -29.18 41.43
C LYS A 480 -19.18 -29.67 40.13
N TYR A 481 -18.33 -28.85 39.52
CA TYR A 481 -17.47 -29.23 38.40
C TYR A 481 -16.03 -29.40 38.87
N LYS A 482 -15.31 -30.35 38.27
CA LYS A 482 -13.86 -30.50 38.44
C LYS A 482 -13.20 -30.56 37.07
N LYS A 483 -12.49 -29.49 36.69
CA LYS A 483 -11.73 -29.38 35.42
C LYS A 483 -12.63 -29.58 34.18
N GLY A 484 -13.83 -29.02 34.20
CA GLY A 484 -14.77 -28.99 33.08
C GLY A 484 -15.82 -30.10 33.07
N VAL A 485 -15.73 -31.09 33.95
CA VAL A 485 -16.68 -32.21 34.03
C VAL A 485 -17.46 -32.22 35.35
N LYS A 486 -18.70 -32.71 35.35
CA LYS A 486 -19.52 -32.89 36.56
C LYS A 486 -18.76 -33.80 37.55
N HIS A 487 -18.76 -33.43 38.83
CA HIS A 487 -18.06 -34.15 39.89
C HIS A 487 -18.79 -34.04 41.23
N GLY A 488 -18.80 -35.14 42.00
CA GLY A 488 -19.52 -35.24 43.26
C GLY A 488 -21.03 -35.32 43.05
N THR A 489 -21.78 -35.00 44.09
CA THR A 489 -23.25 -35.04 44.09
C THR A 489 -23.83 -33.89 43.28
N TRP A 490 -24.82 -34.22 42.46
CA TRP A 490 -25.61 -33.32 41.63
C TRP A 490 -27.08 -33.49 41.96
N PHE A 491 -27.77 -32.36 42.03
CA PHE A 491 -29.19 -32.27 42.30
C PHE A 491 -29.86 -31.62 41.10
N ALA A 492 -30.96 -32.21 40.65
CA ALA A 492 -31.90 -31.59 39.72
C ALA A 492 -33.27 -31.53 40.40
N TYR A 493 -34.00 -30.42 40.25
CA TYR A 493 -35.22 -30.15 40.99
C TYR A 493 -36.44 -30.06 40.08
N TYR A 494 -37.60 -30.37 40.63
CA TYR A 494 -38.88 -30.07 40.00
C TYR A 494 -39.11 -28.55 39.93
N PRO A 495 -40.03 -28.07 39.07
CA PRO A 495 -40.53 -26.70 39.15
C PRO A 495 -40.92 -26.35 40.60
N GLY A 496 -40.55 -25.16 41.06
CA GLY A 496 -40.64 -24.72 42.45
C GLY A 496 -39.34 -24.91 43.27
N GLY A 497 -38.37 -25.69 42.79
CA GLY A 497 -37.00 -25.79 43.33
C GLY A 497 -36.84 -26.38 44.73
N ARG A 498 -37.91 -26.88 45.35
CA ARG A 498 -37.89 -27.46 46.70
C ARG A 498 -37.54 -28.96 46.68
N THR A 499 -38.16 -29.72 45.78
CA THR A 499 -38.03 -31.18 45.74
C THR A 499 -37.04 -31.61 44.66
N PRO A 500 -35.96 -32.34 45.00
CA PRO A 500 -35.06 -32.88 43.99
C PRO A 500 -35.79 -33.97 43.19
N THR A 501 -35.84 -33.85 41.87
CA THR A 501 -36.27 -34.91 40.95
C THR A 501 -35.21 -36.01 40.87
N VAL A 502 -33.93 -35.62 40.86
CA VAL A 502 -32.80 -36.54 40.71
C VAL A 502 -31.66 -36.11 41.62
N ILE A 503 -31.09 -37.07 42.35
CA ILE A 503 -29.80 -36.94 43.03
C ILE A 503 -28.85 -37.97 42.44
N CYS A 504 -27.72 -37.52 41.90
CA CYS A 504 -26.76 -38.43 41.27
C CYS A 504 -25.32 -38.04 41.56
N ASN A 505 -24.43 -39.03 41.65
CA ASN A 505 -23.01 -38.79 41.91
C ASN A 505 -22.18 -38.98 40.63
N TYR A 506 -21.20 -38.09 40.42
CA TYR A 506 -20.29 -38.12 39.28
C TYR A 506 -18.82 -38.25 39.69
N LYS A 507 -18.10 -39.14 39.00
CA LYS A 507 -16.64 -39.25 39.05
C LYS A 507 -16.08 -39.15 37.63
N ASN A 508 -15.17 -38.21 37.41
CA ASN A 508 -14.56 -37.93 36.10
C ASN A 508 -15.60 -37.71 34.97
N GLY A 509 -16.71 -37.02 35.28
CA GLY A 509 -17.77 -36.72 34.31
C GLY A 509 -18.73 -37.87 34.00
N LYS A 510 -18.54 -39.05 34.59
CA LYS A 510 -19.43 -40.21 34.43
C LYS A 510 -20.19 -40.46 35.72
N LEU A 511 -21.43 -40.96 35.61
CA LEU A 511 -22.20 -41.42 36.77
C LEU A 511 -21.40 -42.49 37.54
N HIS A 512 -21.24 -42.27 38.83
CA HIS A 512 -20.43 -43.11 39.70
C HIS A 512 -20.84 -42.92 41.16
N GLY A 513 -21.35 -43.98 41.78
CA GLY A 513 -21.99 -43.97 43.09
C GLY A 513 -23.50 -43.89 43.00
N VAL A 514 -24.11 -43.39 44.09
CA VAL A 514 -25.54 -43.40 44.31
C VAL A 514 -26.30 -42.54 43.30
N TYR A 515 -27.41 -43.08 42.80
CA TYR A 515 -28.42 -42.45 41.97
C TYR A 515 -29.79 -42.63 42.62
N LYS A 516 -30.55 -41.54 42.76
CA LYS A 516 -31.90 -41.53 43.34
C LYS A 516 -32.84 -40.68 42.49
N THR A 517 -34.08 -41.10 42.35
CA THR A 517 -35.17 -40.27 41.81
C THR A 517 -36.33 -40.20 42.77
N PHE A 518 -37.05 -39.09 42.74
CA PHE A 518 -38.16 -38.81 43.66
C PHE A 518 -39.38 -38.34 42.88
N ASP A 519 -40.57 -38.49 43.47
CA ASP A 519 -41.79 -37.90 42.96
C ASP A 519 -41.93 -36.43 43.40
N ARG A 520 -43.01 -35.75 42.97
CA ARG A 520 -43.27 -34.34 43.35
C ARG A 520 -43.47 -34.13 44.86
N ARG A 521 -43.85 -35.16 45.60
CA ARG A 521 -44.02 -35.13 47.06
C ARG A 521 -42.72 -35.45 47.81
N GLY A 522 -41.62 -35.71 47.10
CA GLY A 522 -40.32 -36.06 47.68
C GLY A 522 -40.19 -37.53 48.08
N ARG A 523 -41.13 -38.40 47.67
CA ARG A 523 -41.04 -39.83 47.95
C ARG A 523 -40.07 -40.49 46.98
N LEU A 524 -39.20 -41.35 47.48
CA LEU A 524 -38.20 -42.07 46.69
C LEU A 524 -38.92 -43.02 45.71
N ILE A 525 -38.67 -42.86 44.41
CA ILE A 525 -39.20 -43.75 43.35
C ILE A 525 -38.17 -44.84 43.03
N GLN A 526 -36.90 -44.44 42.93
CA GLN A 526 -35.82 -45.31 42.50
C GLN A 526 -34.54 -44.98 43.25
N ARG A 527 -33.78 -46.03 43.60
CA ARG A 527 -32.40 -45.93 44.07
C ARG A 527 -31.55 -46.97 43.38
N GLY A 528 -30.31 -46.63 43.07
CA GLY A 528 -29.29 -47.62 42.80
C GLY A 528 -27.92 -47.02 42.58
N ASP A 529 -26.96 -47.85 42.20
CA ASP A 529 -25.57 -47.45 42.08
C ASP A 529 -25.08 -47.52 40.63
N TYR A 530 -24.20 -46.59 40.29
CA TYR A 530 -23.52 -46.54 39.01
C TYR A 530 -22.01 -46.70 39.20
N ALA A 531 -21.33 -47.35 38.26
CA ALA A 531 -19.89 -47.37 38.20
C ALA A 531 -19.44 -47.07 36.77
N LYS A 532 -18.58 -46.06 36.60
CA LYS A 532 -17.98 -45.68 35.30
C LYS A 532 -19.02 -45.39 34.21
N GLY A 533 -20.19 -44.87 34.59
CA GLY A 533 -21.26 -44.45 33.69
C GLY A 533 -22.35 -45.50 33.43
N VAL A 534 -22.21 -46.71 33.96
CA VAL A 534 -23.19 -47.80 33.77
C VAL A 534 -23.75 -48.25 35.13
N LYS A 535 -24.97 -48.82 35.12
CA LYS A 535 -25.59 -49.41 36.33
C LYS A 535 -24.67 -50.49 36.91
N HIS A 536 -24.44 -50.48 38.22
CA HIS A 536 -23.55 -51.41 38.90
C HIS A 536 -23.96 -51.55 40.36
N GLY A 537 -24.39 -52.74 40.77
CA GLY A 537 -24.99 -53.02 42.08
C GLY A 537 -26.51 -53.18 42.01
N LYS A 538 -27.17 -52.99 43.15
CA LYS A 538 -28.62 -53.11 43.32
C LYS A 538 -29.34 -51.88 42.78
N MET A 539 -30.38 -52.09 41.98
CA MET A 539 -31.34 -51.09 41.54
C MET A 539 -32.70 -51.44 42.15
N GLN A 540 -33.18 -50.59 43.06
CA GLN A 540 -34.42 -50.75 43.78
C GLN A 540 -35.45 -49.72 43.32
N PHE A 541 -36.69 -50.16 43.15
CA PHE A 541 -37.85 -49.33 42.84
C PHE A 541 -38.86 -49.45 43.96
N PHE A 542 -39.47 -48.32 44.31
CA PHE A 542 -40.32 -48.20 45.50
C PHE A 542 -41.74 -47.81 45.10
N ASN A 543 -42.73 -48.28 45.86
CA ASN A 543 -44.11 -47.81 45.73
C ASN A 543 -44.35 -46.51 46.52
N SER A 544 -45.59 -46.01 46.44
CA SER A 544 -46.04 -44.80 47.14
C SER A 544 -45.95 -44.86 48.68
N LYS A 545 -45.80 -46.06 49.27
CA LYS A 545 -45.60 -46.31 50.71
C LYS A 545 -44.12 -46.53 51.08
N GLY A 546 -43.19 -46.41 50.13
CA GLY A 546 -41.75 -46.60 50.37
C GLY A 546 -41.30 -48.06 50.46
N LYS A 547 -42.15 -49.04 50.12
CA LYS A 547 -41.74 -50.46 50.05
C LYS A 547 -41.12 -50.77 48.69
N VAL A 548 -40.06 -51.58 48.67
CA VAL A 548 -39.43 -52.06 47.44
C VAL A 548 -40.41 -52.97 46.70
N ILE A 549 -40.76 -52.59 45.46
CA ILE A 549 -41.63 -53.38 44.57
C ILE A 549 -40.83 -54.13 43.50
N LYS A 550 -39.58 -53.73 43.27
CA LYS A 550 -38.72 -54.32 42.26
C LYS A 550 -37.26 -54.11 42.63
N GLU A 551 -36.49 -55.19 42.64
CA GLU A 551 -35.04 -55.17 42.79
C GLU A 551 -34.38 -55.83 41.58
N MET A 552 -33.31 -55.22 41.08
CA MET A 552 -32.53 -55.73 39.96
C MET A 552 -31.05 -55.57 40.25
N ASN A 553 -30.27 -56.64 40.12
CA ASN A 553 -28.82 -56.60 40.26
C ASN A 553 -28.13 -56.36 38.91
N TYR A 554 -27.13 -55.48 38.88
CA TYR A 554 -26.35 -55.18 37.69
C TYR A 554 -24.85 -55.32 37.94
N ARG A 555 -24.12 -55.86 36.97
CA ARG A 555 -22.65 -55.83 36.94
C ARG A 555 -22.21 -55.26 35.60
N TYR A 556 -21.52 -54.13 35.63
CA TYR A 556 -21.03 -53.40 34.45
C TYR A 556 -22.11 -53.11 33.39
N GLY A 557 -23.29 -52.69 33.81
CA GLY A 557 -24.41 -52.35 32.93
C GLY A 557 -25.27 -53.54 32.50
N ARG A 558 -24.83 -54.79 32.73
CA ARG A 558 -25.60 -56.00 32.43
C ARG A 558 -26.37 -56.47 33.66
N ARG A 559 -27.62 -56.89 33.47
CA ARG A 559 -28.46 -57.45 34.55
C ARG A 559 -27.94 -58.85 34.91
N VAL A 560 -27.83 -59.15 36.20
CA VAL A 560 -27.45 -60.47 36.72
C VAL A 560 -28.67 -61.03 37.45
N ASN A 561 -29.18 -62.18 37.02
CA ASN A 561 -30.26 -62.88 37.72
C ASN A 561 -29.67 -63.64 38.91
N MET A 562 -30.21 -63.44 40.11
CA MET A 562 -29.95 -64.33 41.24
C MET A 562 -30.94 -65.50 41.15
N TYR A 563 -30.55 -66.58 40.48
CA TYR A 563 -31.07 -67.90 40.80
C TYR A 563 -30.01 -68.61 41.63
N SER A 564 -30.40 -69.04 42.83
CA SER A 564 -29.65 -69.97 43.65
C SER A 564 -29.64 -71.35 42.99
N ASN A 565 -28.48 -71.85 42.54
CA ASN A 565 -27.93 -73.12 43.04
C ASN A 565 -26.57 -73.48 42.42
N LYS A 566 -25.74 -74.01 43.33
CA LYS A 566 -24.55 -74.89 43.26
C LYS A 566 -23.82 -75.12 41.93
N ASN A 567 -22.49 -75.07 42.10
CA ASN A 567 -21.41 -75.68 41.31
C ASN A 567 -21.04 -75.01 39.99
N PHE A 568 -20.07 -74.10 40.08
CA PHE A 568 -18.88 -74.15 39.20
C PHE A 568 -17.68 -73.66 40.01
N ARG A 569 -16.71 -74.56 40.24
CA ARG A 569 -15.35 -74.27 40.71
C ARG A 569 -14.46 -73.99 39.48
N PRO A 570 -13.28 -73.34 39.67
CA PRO A 570 -12.79 -72.21 38.89
C PRO A 570 -12.46 -72.47 37.43
#